data_AF-A0A931MM94-F1
#
_entry.id   AF-A0A931MM94-F1
#
_cell.length_a   1.000
_cell.length_b   1.000
_cell.length_c   1.000
_cell.angle_alpha   90.00
_cell.angle_beta   90.00
_cell.angle_gamma   90.00
#
_symmetry.space_group_name_H-M   'P 1'
#
loop_
_entity.id
_entity.type
_entity.pdbx_description
1 polymer ?
#
loop_
_entity_poly.entity_id
_entity_poly.type
_entity_poly.pdbx_seq_one_letter_code
_entity_poly.pdbx_strand_id
1 'polypeptide(L)'
;MTDQSLTFTEARQIDPITTLMGPLPARERDLRLKLHHAGNLASCMAYETESPLARDLCWMVCELTTTWKFAPAHVDTLERIAKLAKRLTICANDALLFEAGV
;
A
#
# COMPACT_ATOMS: atom_id res chain seq x y z
N MET A 1 -25.39 23.06 -7.94
CA MET A 1 -24.71 21.75 -7.83
C MET A 1 -23.50 21.84 -8.74
N THR A 2 -22.30 22.02 -8.18
CA THR A 2 -21.07 22.14 -8.97
C THR A 2 -20.63 20.77 -9.43
N ASP A 3 -20.59 20.62 -10.74
CA ASP A 3 -20.14 19.45 -11.48
C ASP A 3 -18.63 19.26 -11.27
N GLN A 4 -18.23 18.41 -10.33
CA GLN A 4 -16.82 18.01 -10.13
C GLN A 4 -16.53 16.76 -10.97
N SER A 5 -16.56 16.93 -12.28
CA SER A 5 -16.02 15.95 -13.22
C SER A 5 -14.50 16.14 -13.29
N LEU A 6 -13.78 15.64 -12.29
CA LEU A 6 -12.31 15.53 -12.34
C LEU A 6 -11.94 14.58 -13.47
N THR A 7 -11.09 15.03 -14.39
CA THR A 7 -10.51 14.13 -15.39
C THR A 7 -9.63 13.09 -14.70
N PHE A 8 -9.57 11.85 -15.22
CA PHE A 8 -8.78 10.76 -14.60
C PHE A 8 -7.30 11.14 -14.39
N THR A 9 -6.78 12.02 -15.23
CA THR A 9 -5.42 12.58 -15.12
C THR A 9 -5.25 13.50 -13.91
N GLU A 10 -6.25 14.31 -13.57
CA GLU A 10 -6.26 15.19 -12.39
C GLU A 10 -6.46 14.37 -11.11
N ALA A 11 -7.27 13.30 -11.16
CA ALA A 11 -7.46 12.39 -10.03
C ALA A 11 -6.14 11.71 -9.59
N ARG A 12 -5.19 11.51 -10.53
CA ARG A 12 -3.84 10.97 -10.25
C ARG A 12 -2.97 11.91 -9.41
N GLN A 13 -3.29 13.20 -9.36
CA GLN A 13 -2.57 14.20 -8.55
C GLN A 13 -3.14 14.33 -7.14
N ILE A 14 -4.25 13.66 -6.84
CA ILE A 14 -4.88 13.72 -5.52
C ILE A 14 -4.14 12.76 -4.60
N ASP A 15 -3.55 13.30 -3.53
CA ASP A 15 -3.01 12.50 -2.43
C ASP A 15 -4.19 11.98 -1.58
N PRO A 16 -4.56 10.70 -1.67
CA PRO A 16 -5.73 10.17 -0.97
C PRO A 16 -5.55 10.22 0.55
N ILE A 17 -4.31 10.26 1.07
CA ILE A 17 -4.05 10.39 2.50
C ILE A 17 -4.43 11.79 2.97
N THR A 18 -3.92 12.82 2.30
CA THR A 18 -4.22 14.22 2.66
C THR A 18 -5.69 14.55 2.44
N THR A 19 -6.32 14.01 1.39
CA THR A 19 -7.75 14.23 1.11
C THR A 19 -8.65 13.63 2.18
N LEU A 20 -8.35 12.44 2.69
CA LEU A 20 -9.22 11.74 3.64
C LEU A 20 -8.91 12.06 5.10
N MET A 21 -7.66 12.36 5.43
CA MET A 21 -7.23 12.60 6.81
C MET A 21 -6.99 14.08 7.14
N GLY A 22 -6.96 14.95 6.13
CA GLY A 22 -6.56 16.35 6.29
C GLY A 22 -5.03 16.51 6.40
N PRO A 23 -4.57 17.71 6.83
CA PRO A 23 -3.14 18.01 6.91
C PRO A 23 -2.47 17.20 8.04
N LEU A 24 -1.46 16.42 7.66
CA LEU A 24 -0.64 15.61 8.57
C LEU A 24 0.81 16.13 8.62
N PRO A 25 1.55 15.84 9.71
CA PRO A 25 2.99 16.03 9.74
C PRO A 25 3.66 15.29 8.58
N ALA A 26 4.68 15.90 7.95
CA ALA A 26 5.30 15.36 6.73
C ALA A 26 5.80 13.91 6.87
N ARG A 27 6.38 13.56 8.02
CA ARG A 27 6.86 12.20 8.32
C ARG A 27 5.73 11.19 8.40
N GLU A 28 4.62 11.55 9.05
CA GLU A 28 3.45 10.68 9.13
C GLU A 28 2.80 10.49 7.76
N ARG A 29 2.64 11.58 7.00
CA ARG A 29 2.10 11.56 5.64
C ARG A 29 2.89 10.61 4.74
N ASP A 30 4.22 10.71 4.77
CA ASP A 30 5.11 9.85 3.98
C ASP A 30 4.95 8.36 4.32
N LEU A 31 4.83 8.02 5.61
CA LEU A 31 4.60 6.64 6.04
C LEU A 31 3.24 6.10 5.57
N ARG A 32 2.19 6.91 5.66
CA ARG A 32 0.86 6.53 5.19
C ARG A 32 0.79 6.38 3.68
N LEU A 33 1.50 7.24 2.93
CA LEU A 33 1.66 7.10 1.49
C LEU A 33 2.41 5.81 1.12
N LYS A 34 3.48 5.47 1.84
CA LYS A 34 4.18 4.18 1.65
C LYS A 34 3.25 3.00 1.88
N LEU A 35 2.42 3.03 2.92
CA LEU A 35 1.42 1.98 3.16
C LEU A 35 0.37 1.94 2.05
N HIS A 36 -0.09 3.09 1.57
CA HIS A 36 -1.04 3.17 0.46
C HIS A 36 -0.47 2.52 -0.81
N HIS A 37 0.76 2.88 -1.19
CA HIS A 37 1.41 2.32 -2.38
C HIS A 37 1.71 0.83 -2.23
N ALA A 38 2.15 0.39 -1.05
CA ALA A 38 2.37 -1.04 -0.77
C ALA A 38 1.07 -1.85 -0.92
N GLY A 39 -0.05 -1.33 -0.43
CA GLY A 39 -1.36 -1.98 -0.56
C GLY A 39 -1.81 -2.08 -2.02
N ASN A 40 -1.67 -0.99 -2.79
CA ASN A 40 -2.03 -1.00 -4.21
C ASN A 40 -1.16 -1.99 -5.01
N LEU A 41 0.15 -1.98 -4.77
CA LEU A 41 1.08 -2.90 -5.42
C LEU A 41 0.75 -4.35 -5.08
N ALA A 42 0.54 -4.67 -3.80
CA ALA A 42 0.17 -6.01 -3.37
C ALA A 42 -1.16 -6.47 -3.97
N SER A 43 -2.17 -5.60 -4.06
CA SER A 43 -3.45 -5.96 -4.66
C SER A 43 -3.35 -6.30 -6.15
N CYS A 44 -2.46 -5.62 -6.88
CA CYS A 44 -2.20 -5.90 -8.29
C CYS A 44 -1.46 -7.22 -8.43
N MET A 45 -0.39 -7.39 -7.67
CA MET A 45 0.45 -8.59 -7.72
C MET A 45 -0.30 -9.86 -7.30
N ALA A 46 -1.22 -9.78 -6.32
CA ALA A 46 -2.06 -10.91 -5.92
C ALA A 46 -2.92 -11.46 -7.08
N TYR A 47 -3.38 -10.56 -7.95
CA TYR A 47 -4.20 -10.89 -9.10
C TYR A 47 -3.36 -11.47 -10.26
N GLU A 48 -2.17 -10.92 -10.49
CA GLU A 48 -1.31 -11.28 -11.63
C GLU A 48 -0.42 -12.50 -11.38
N THR A 49 -0.03 -12.74 -10.14
CA THR A 49 0.92 -13.81 -9.81
C THR A 49 0.33 -15.19 -10.05
N GLU A 50 1.12 -16.12 -10.58
CA GLU A 50 0.77 -17.55 -10.62
C GLU A 50 1.15 -18.27 -9.31
N SER A 51 2.14 -17.73 -8.59
CA SER A 51 2.68 -18.30 -7.35
C SER A 51 1.67 -18.24 -6.20
N PRO A 52 1.25 -19.40 -5.62
CA PRO A 52 0.37 -19.42 -4.46
C PRO A 52 0.99 -18.72 -3.24
N LEU A 53 2.29 -18.96 -2.98
CA LEU A 53 2.98 -18.34 -1.86
C LEU A 53 3.08 -16.81 -2.00
N ALA A 54 3.42 -16.32 -3.21
CA ALA A 54 3.45 -14.90 -3.47
C ALA A 54 2.06 -14.27 -3.28
N ARG A 55 1.00 -14.97 -3.69
CA ARG A 55 -0.39 -14.51 -3.53
C ARG A 55 -0.78 -14.36 -2.07
N ASP A 56 -0.47 -15.35 -1.23
CA ASP A 56 -0.74 -15.31 0.21
C ASP A 56 0.02 -14.17 0.90
N LEU A 57 1.29 -13.95 0.53
CA LEU A 57 2.09 -12.83 1.00
C LEU A 57 1.49 -11.48 0.59
N CYS A 58 0.97 -11.37 -0.63
CA CYS A 58 0.26 -10.16 -1.06
C CYS A 58 -0.99 -9.90 -0.23
N TRP A 59 -1.80 -10.93 0.06
CA TRP A 59 -3.00 -10.77 0.88
C TRP A 59 -2.68 -10.28 2.29
N MET A 60 -1.61 -10.79 2.91
CA MET A 60 -1.13 -10.28 4.19
C MET A 60 -0.75 -8.78 4.13
N VAL A 61 -0.14 -8.32 3.03
CA VAL A 61 0.15 -6.90 2.83
C VAL A 61 -1.14 -6.09 2.65
N CYS A 62 -2.11 -6.59 1.89
CA CYS A 62 -3.40 -5.94 1.69
C CYS A 62 -4.14 -5.78 3.02
N GLU A 63 -4.19 -6.81 3.85
CA GLU A 63 -4.79 -6.75 5.18
C GLU A 63 -4.09 -5.72 6.07
N LEU A 64 -2.76 -5.82 6.18
CA LEU A 64 -1.96 -4.90 6.99
C LEU A 64 -2.17 -3.44 6.57
N THR A 65 -2.09 -3.16 5.27
CA THR A 65 -2.23 -1.78 4.76
C THR A 65 -3.66 -1.27 4.91
N THR A 66 -4.67 -2.11 4.71
CA THR A 66 -6.08 -1.73 4.90
C THR A 66 -6.36 -1.37 6.37
N THR A 67 -5.81 -2.13 7.31
CA THR A 67 -5.96 -1.85 8.74
C THR A 67 -5.28 -0.53 9.14
N TRP A 68 -4.06 -0.29 8.67
CA TRP A 68 -3.22 0.76 9.24
C TRP A 68 -3.18 2.09 8.47
N LYS A 69 -3.51 2.09 7.17
CA LYS A 69 -3.37 3.27 6.30
C LYS A 69 -4.09 4.52 6.84
N PHE A 70 -5.27 4.34 7.43
CA PHE A 70 -6.08 5.43 8.00
C PHE A 70 -6.31 5.32 9.51
N ALA A 71 -5.75 4.29 10.16
CA ALA A 71 -5.92 4.13 11.60
C ALA A 71 -5.17 5.22 12.38
N PRO A 72 -5.72 5.68 13.52
CA PRO A 72 -4.97 6.50 14.47
C PRO A 72 -3.80 5.68 15.03
N ALA A 73 -2.58 6.17 14.85
CA ALA A 73 -1.38 5.46 15.27
C ALA A 73 -0.24 6.44 15.55
N HIS A 74 0.65 6.07 16.47
CA HIS A 74 1.89 6.79 16.67
C HIS A 74 2.83 6.60 15.47
N VAL A 75 3.66 7.60 15.17
CA VAL A 75 4.59 7.58 14.04
C VAL A 75 5.51 6.35 14.10
N ASP A 76 6.06 6.02 15.27
CA ASP A 76 6.94 4.85 15.43
C ASP A 76 6.23 3.52 15.11
N THR A 77 4.93 3.44 15.40
CA THR A 77 4.12 2.28 15.05
C THR A 77 3.95 2.20 13.53
N LEU A 78 3.63 3.32 12.88
CA LEU A 78 3.55 3.41 11.41
C LEU A 78 4.88 3.06 10.73
N GLU A 79 6.03 3.42 11.32
CA GLU A 79 7.34 3.02 10.79
C GLU A 79 7.56 1.52 10.83
N ARG A 80 7.21 0.87 11.94
CA ARG A 80 7.30 -0.59 12.08
C ARG A 80 6.40 -1.29 11.07
N ILE A 81 5.17 -0.80 10.91
CA ILE A 81 4.20 -1.36 9.95
C ILE A 81 4.67 -1.14 8.52
N ALA A 82 5.14 0.06 8.16
CA ALA A 82 5.66 0.35 6.82
C ALA A 82 6.89 -0.53 6.50
N LYS A 83 7.76 -0.75 7.48
CA LYS A 83 8.89 -1.68 7.35
C LYS A 83 8.44 -3.12 7.15
N LEU A 84 7.42 -3.57 7.87
CA LEU A 84 6.84 -4.90 7.71
C LEU A 84 6.19 -5.07 6.33
N ALA A 85 5.35 -4.12 5.92
CA ALA A 85 4.72 -4.11 4.60
C ALA A 85 5.78 -4.21 3.49
N LYS A 86 6.83 -3.40 3.55
CA LYS A 86 7.95 -3.45 2.59
C LYS A 86 8.61 -4.84 2.55
N ARG A 87 8.88 -5.45 3.71
CA ARG A 87 9.52 -6.77 3.80
C ARG A 87 8.64 -7.85 3.21
N LEU A 88 7.35 -7.86 3.52
CA LEU A 88 6.39 -8.82 2.98
C LEU A 88 6.27 -8.68 1.45
N THR A 89 6.24 -7.45 0.93
CA THR A 89 6.23 -7.23 -0.53
C THR A 89 7.51 -7.75 -1.20
N ILE A 90 8.68 -7.59 -0.57
CA ILE A 90 9.94 -8.17 -1.08
C ILE A 90 9.85 -9.70 -1.06
N CYS A 91 9.42 -10.30 0.04
CA CYS A 91 9.25 -11.75 0.13
C CYS A 91 8.27 -12.30 -0.91
N ALA A 92 7.22 -11.55 -1.24
CA ALA A 92 6.26 -11.97 -2.27
C ALA A 92 6.90 -11.97 -3.67
N ASN A 93 7.76 -10.99 -3.99
CA ASN A 93 8.54 -11.00 -5.23
C ASN A 93 9.56 -12.15 -5.24
N ASP A 94 10.26 -12.38 -4.13
CA ASP A 94 11.24 -13.47 -4.04
C ASP A 94 10.58 -14.84 -4.19
N ALA A 95 9.37 -15.03 -3.63
CA ALA A 95 8.58 -16.25 -3.79
C ALA A 95 8.21 -16.49 -5.26
N LEU A 96 7.81 -15.44 -5.97
CA LEU A 96 7.52 -15.51 -7.40
C LEU A 96 8.76 -15.96 -8.20
N LEU A 97 9.93 -15.37 -7.93
CA LEU A 97 11.18 -15.72 -8.60
C LEU A 97 11.61 -17.16 -8.29
N PHE A 98 11.50 -17.57 -7.03
CA PHE A 98 11.86 -18.91 -6.58
C PHE A 98 11.00 -19.99 -7.26
N GLU A 99 9.68 -19.79 -7.34
CA GLU A 99 8.78 -20.75 -7.99
C GLU A 99 8.90 -20.73 -9.52
N ALA A 100 9.30 -19.60 -10.10
CA ALA A 100 9.60 -19.51 -11.54
C ALA A 100 10.90 -20.23 -11.94
N GLY A 101 11.72 -20.68 -10.97
CA GLY A 101 12.98 -21.40 -11.23
C GLY A 101 14.09 -20.53 -11.82
N VAL A 102 14.05 -19.22 -11.57
CA VAL A 102 15.05 -18.22 -12.01
C VAL A 102 16.13 -18.03 -10.95
#